data_AF-A0A800DQY4-F1
#
_entry.id   AF-A0A800DQY4-F1
#
_cell.length_a   1.000
_cell.length_b   1.000
_cell.length_c   1.000
_cell.angle_alpha   90.00
_cell.angle_beta   90.00
_cell.angle_gamma   90.00
#
_symmetry.space_group_name_H-M   'P 1'
#
loop_
_entity.id
_entity.type
_entity.pdbx_description
1 polymer ?
#
loop_
_entity_poly.entity_id
_entity_poly.type
_entity_poly.pdbx_seq_one_letter_code
_entity_poly.pdbx_strand_id
1 'polypeptide(L)'
;MISTSKPPVFLSVPIVTSYLIFFFLPLNSSAANDSLRQGISAYEDGDFDLAIVKLNVAINAGKNDKLVTAYKYLALALIGKGQTGRAEAAFRLAIKLNPSLKLNPNEYSSKVINLFQKVRDKMVDTLTVVSNPAGATVFVDGKRRGITRQETGVLKLEALIGKRNIRVSKRYFEDKIIEAKIVKNGKNTVTIDLEPTRIGLWIKTEPSNANVFINGKFFGVTPTIIDTVMDAKLSAKLTKEGYRDKILDIQIKESGVAQVDGVESPLINEMAYISTTLELLPPGQLEIVSDPSNAEVYLDEELQGKTPLKLDNIAAGKHRLRFHLEQFDDVVKLVEVISEKTIAVQCKLGGVLSVTSLPPGADVYLGQTHLGKTPALTGQMPQKPHYLKLSLPGYVDEIREVVPSFSVTEIQVRLTRKTGSLTVDSEPPGAAIYLDGRKQGITPIVLYGLPIGKHDLHLTKPGYDEWSGQIQVEHRKIKWKYIYLRKKI
;
A
#
# COMPACT_ATOMS: atom_id res chain seq x y z
N MET A 1 -43.11 -67.09 -41.18
CA MET A 1 -44.15 -66.86 -40.15
C MET A 1 -44.22 -65.36 -39.93
N ILE A 2 -45.30 -64.68 -40.34
CA ILE A 2 -46.34 -64.10 -39.45
C ILE A 2 -45.69 -63.12 -38.43
N SER A 3 -45.98 -61.81 -38.39
CA SER A 3 -47.22 -61.10 -38.75
C SER A 3 -46.98 -59.70 -39.33
N THR A 4 -47.85 -59.26 -40.24
CA THR A 4 -47.93 -57.87 -40.75
C THR A 4 -49.27 -57.25 -40.34
N SER A 5 -49.29 -56.12 -39.63
CA SER A 5 -50.52 -55.54 -39.07
C SER A 5 -50.80 -54.09 -39.47
N LYS A 6 -51.94 -53.87 -40.15
CA LYS A 6 -52.78 -52.65 -40.28
C LYS A 6 -53.86 -52.90 -41.35
N PRO A 7 -55.00 -52.16 -41.41
CA PRO A 7 -55.74 -51.37 -40.40
C PRO A 7 -57.14 -52.06 -40.18
N PRO A 8 -58.34 -51.43 -40.03
CA PRO A 8 -58.74 -50.07 -39.58
C PRO A 8 -59.86 -49.99 -38.51
N VAL A 9 -59.90 -48.84 -37.82
CA VAL A 9 -61.04 -47.97 -37.44
C VAL A 9 -62.48 -48.53 -37.30
N PHE A 10 -63.12 -48.25 -36.14
CA PHE A 10 -64.44 -47.54 -36.03
C PHE A 10 -64.67 -46.96 -34.62
N LEU A 11 -65.42 -45.85 -34.52
CA LEU A 11 -65.83 -45.17 -33.26
C LEU A 11 -67.16 -45.73 -32.72
N SER A 12 -67.39 -45.68 -31.39
CA SER A 12 -68.56 -44.98 -30.78
C SER A 12 -68.75 -45.21 -29.25
N VAL A 13 -68.66 -44.12 -28.47
CA VAL A 13 -69.40 -43.70 -27.22
C VAL A 13 -69.72 -44.68 -26.04
N PRO A 14 -70.02 -44.18 -24.80
CA PRO A 14 -69.57 -44.83 -23.57
C PRO A 14 -70.69 -45.35 -22.64
N ILE A 15 -70.30 -46.04 -21.56
CA ILE A 15 -71.16 -46.32 -20.39
C ILE A 15 -70.50 -45.77 -19.12
N VAL A 16 -71.29 -45.02 -18.34
CA VAL A 16 -70.90 -44.39 -17.08
C VAL A 16 -70.99 -45.41 -15.94
N THR A 17 -69.93 -45.54 -15.14
CA THR A 17 -70.00 -46.19 -13.81
C THR A 17 -69.65 -45.18 -12.73
N SER A 18 -70.65 -44.87 -11.89
CA SER A 18 -70.52 -43.86 -10.83
C SER A 18 -69.78 -44.43 -9.63
N TYR A 19 -68.61 -43.88 -9.31
CA TYR A 19 -67.97 -44.03 -8.00
C TYR A 19 -68.08 -42.72 -7.22
N LEU A 20 -68.82 -42.76 -6.12
CA LEU A 20 -69.07 -41.60 -5.26
C LEU A 20 -67.84 -41.30 -4.39
N ILE A 21 -66.90 -40.52 -4.91
CA ILE A 21 -65.73 -40.05 -4.15
C ILE A 21 -66.11 -38.78 -3.38
N PHE A 22 -66.15 -38.86 -2.05
CA PHE A 22 -66.31 -37.69 -1.17
C PHE A 22 -65.06 -36.80 -1.23
N PHE A 23 -65.08 -35.80 -2.11
CA PHE A 23 -64.12 -34.70 -2.09
C PHE A 23 -64.37 -33.79 -0.88
N PHE A 24 -63.50 -33.89 0.14
CA PHE A 24 -63.36 -32.82 1.15
C PHE A 24 -62.66 -31.62 0.50
N LEU A 25 -63.43 -30.74 -0.14
CA LEU A 25 -62.94 -29.46 -0.66
C LEU A 25 -62.50 -28.56 0.51
N PRO A 26 -61.30 -27.95 0.44
CA PRO A 26 -60.89 -26.96 1.43
C PRO A 26 -61.80 -25.72 1.33
N LEU A 27 -62.37 -25.31 2.46
CA LEU A 27 -63.29 -24.17 2.55
C LEU A 27 -62.64 -22.88 2.06
N ASN A 28 -63.34 -22.18 1.17
CA ASN A 28 -62.84 -20.95 0.56
C ASN A 28 -62.72 -19.81 1.58
N SER A 29 -61.78 -18.90 1.30
CA SER A 29 -61.48 -17.66 2.02
C SER A 29 -62.71 -16.84 2.42
N SER A 30 -63.72 -16.77 1.56
CA SER A 30 -64.99 -16.08 1.81
C SER A 30 -65.80 -16.79 2.90
N ALA A 31 -66.08 -18.09 2.73
CA ALA A 31 -66.90 -18.89 3.63
C ALA A 31 -66.38 -18.90 5.10
N ALA A 32 -65.06 -18.81 5.30
CA ALA A 32 -64.45 -18.64 6.62
C ALA A 32 -64.83 -17.30 7.28
N ASN A 33 -64.78 -16.21 6.51
CA ASN A 33 -65.17 -14.87 6.96
C ASN A 33 -66.68 -14.75 7.18
N ASP A 34 -67.48 -15.34 6.30
CA ASP A 34 -68.94 -15.36 6.42
C ASP A 34 -69.37 -16.16 7.66
N SER A 35 -68.73 -17.31 7.93
CA SER A 35 -68.95 -18.09 9.14
C SER A 35 -68.55 -17.31 10.41
N LEU A 36 -67.46 -16.54 10.37
CA LEU A 36 -67.09 -15.66 11.48
C LEU A 36 -68.13 -14.56 11.71
N ARG A 37 -68.61 -13.90 10.64
CA ARG A 37 -69.63 -12.85 10.74
C ARG A 37 -70.96 -13.41 11.27
N GLN A 38 -71.40 -14.55 10.76
CA GLN A 38 -72.59 -15.26 11.24
C GLN A 38 -72.45 -15.67 12.70
N GLY A 39 -71.26 -16.13 13.13
CA GLY A 39 -71.00 -16.52 14.50
C GLY A 39 -70.92 -15.36 15.50
N ILE A 40 -70.50 -14.17 15.04
CA ILE A 40 -70.53 -12.94 15.84
C ILE A 40 -71.97 -12.43 15.95
N SER A 41 -72.71 -12.33 14.84
CA SER A 41 -74.14 -11.95 14.85
C SER A 41 -74.93 -12.86 15.79
N ALA A 42 -74.84 -14.18 15.63
CA ALA A 42 -75.56 -15.12 16.48
C ALA A 42 -75.22 -14.98 17.98
N TYR A 43 -74.00 -14.56 18.33
CA TYR A 43 -73.65 -14.24 19.72
C TYR A 43 -74.32 -12.95 20.20
N GLU A 44 -74.38 -11.92 19.36
CA GLU A 44 -75.04 -10.64 19.63
C GLU A 44 -76.57 -10.80 19.72
N ASP A 45 -77.14 -11.70 18.90
CA ASP A 45 -78.54 -12.13 18.89
C ASP A 45 -78.89 -13.09 20.06
N GLY A 46 -77.90 -13.54 20.84
CA GLY A 46 -78.06 -14.45 21.98
C GLY A 46 -78.18 -15.95 21.65
N ASP A 47 -78.17 -16.33 20.36
CA ASP A 47 -78.07 -17.73 19.92
C ASP A 47 -76.64 -18.26 20.05
N PHE A 48 -76.28 -18.59 21.29
CA PHE A 48 -74.96 -19.11 21.62
C PHE A 48 -74.67 -20.48 20.97
N ASP A 49 -75.66 -21.30 20.62
CA ASP A 49 -75.41 -22.61 19.98
C ASP A 49 -74.98 -22.40 18.53
N LEU A 50 -75.73 -21.59 17.77
CA LEU A 50 -75.36 -21.21 16.41
C LEU A 50 -74.03 -20.46 16.39
N ALA A 51 -73.79 -19.55 17.34
CA ALA A 51 -72.51 -18.86 17.49
C ALA A 51 -71.36 -19.85 17.66
N ILE A 52 -71.46 -20.82 18.59
CA ILE A 52 -70.44 -21.85 18.81
C ILE A 52 -70.18 -22.66 17.53
N VAL A 53 -71.22 -23.09 16.82
CA VAL A 53 -71.06 -23.87 15.57
C VAL A 53 -70.33 -23.04 14.50
N LYS A 54 -70.80 -21.82 14.22
CA LYS A 54 -70.26 -20.96 13.16
C LYS A 54 -68.83 -20.49 13.45
N LEU A 55 -68.51 -20.20 14.70
CA LEU A 55 -67.17 -19.81 15.13
C LEU A 55 -66.18 -20.98 15.02
N ASN A 56 -66.58 -22.22 15.33
CA ASN A 56 -65.73 -23.40 15.11
C ASN A 56 -65.49 -23.67 13.63
N VAL A 57 -66.48 -23.46 12.75
CA VAL A 57 -66.27 -23.52 11.28
C VAL A 57 -65.24 -22.47 10.84
N ALA A 58 -65.35 -21.23 11.32
CA ALA A 58 -64.39 -20.17 11.01
C ALA A 58 -62.97 -20.48 11.53
N ILE A 59 -62.84 -21.10 12.71
CA ILE A 59 -61.56 -21.53 13.28
C ILE A 59 -60.93 -22.64 12.44
N ASN A 60 -61.70 -23.67 12.10
CA ASN A 60 -61.21 -24.82 11.31
C ASN A 60 -60.84 -24.43 9.88
N ALA A 61 -61.43 -23.37 9.32
CA ALA A 61 -61.07 -22.81 8.02
C ALA A 61 -59.76 -21.97 8.03
N GLY A 62 -59.12 -21.78 9.20
CA GLY A 62 -57.66 -21.64 9.28
C GLY A 62 -57.02 -20.33 8.79
N LYS A 63 -57.63 -19.15 8.99
CA LYS A 63 -57.01 -17.85 8.65
C LYS A 63 -56.48 -17.06 9.86
N ASN A 64 -55.15 -16.95 9.92
CA ASN A 64 -54.37 -16.47 11.07
C ASN A 64 -54.69 -15.04 11.57
N ASP A 65 -55.21 -14.16 10.72
CA ASP A 65 -55.51 -12.77 11.04
C ASP A 65 -56.76 -12.61 11.93
N LYS A 66 -57.76 -13.49 11.78
CA LYS A 66 -59.04 -13.40 12.52
C LYS A 66 -59.28 -14.50 13.55
N LEU A 67 -58.38 -15.48 13.67
CA LEU A 67 -58.47 -16.53 14.70
C LEU A 67 -58.57 -15.95 16.14
N VAL A 68 -57.86 -14.86 16.44
CA VAL A 68 -57.94 -14.21 17.77
C VAL A 68 -59.38 -13.77 18.08
N THR A 69 -60.05 -13.15 17.09
CA THR A 69 -61.45 -12.73 17.19
C THR A 69 -62.39 -13.93 17.30
N ALA A 70 -62.19 -14.96 16.48
CA ALA A 70 -63.02 -16.17 16.52
C ALA A 70 -62.95 -16.87 17.89
N TYR A 71 -61.74 -17.05 18.44
CA TYR A 71 -61.55 -17.60 19.80
C TYR A 71 -62.07 -16.67 20.90
N LYS A 72 -61.99 -15.34 20.74
CA LYS A 72 -62.62 -14.36 21.66
C LYS A 72 -64.12 -14.61 21.76
N TYR A 73 -64.84 -14.53 20.63
CA TYR A 73 -66.29 -14.72 20.62
C TYR A 73 -66.72 -16.14 20.99
N LEU A 74 -65.92 -17.16 20.67
CA LEU A 74 -66.20 -18.53 21.08
C LEU A 74 -66.17 -18.66 22.61
N ALA A 75 -65.18 -18.04 23.28
CA ALA A 75 -65.14 -17.99 24.73
C ALA A 75 -66.35 -17.25 25.33
N LEU A 76 -66.78 -16.13 24.71
CA LEU A 76 -67.95 -15.37 25.16
C LEU A 76 -69.26 -16.19 25.06
N ALA A 77 -69.52 -16.82 23.92
CA ALA A 77 -70.70 -17.68 23.72
C ALA A 77 -70.71 -18.88 24.69
N LEU A 78 -69.55 -19.49 24.93
CA LEU A 78 -69.40 -20.58 25.91
C LEU A 78 -69.67 -20.12 27.36
N ILE A 79 -69.36 -18.87 27.72
CA ILE A 79 -69.70 -18.30 29.04
C ILE A 79 -71.22 -18.08 29.17
N GLY A 80 -71.88 -17.65 28.10
CA GLY A 80 -73.34 -17.55 27.99
C GLY A 80 -74.02 -18.91 28.21
N LYS A 81 -73.47 -19.98 27.62
CA LYS A 81 -73.89 -21.38 27.83
C LYS A 81 -73.43 -22.01 29.15
N GLY A 82 -72.75 -21.27 30.03
CA GLY A 82 -72.21 -21.78 31.29
C GLY A 82 -71.02 -22.75 31.19
N GLN A 83 -70.52 -23.01 29.97
CA GLN A 83 -69.46 -23.98 29.66
C GLN A 83 -68.05 -23.43 29.97
N THR A 84 -67.85 -23.03 31.22
CA THR A 84 -66.69 -22.28 31.71
C THR A 84 -65.33 -22.92 31.37
N GLY A 85 -65.21 -24.25 31.46
CA GLY A 85 -63.96 -24.96 31.11
C GLY A 85 -63.58 -24.87 29.63
N ARG A 86 -64.57 -24.91 28.72
CA ARG A 86 -64.35 -24.71 27.28
C ARG A 86 -64.04 -23.24 26.97
N ALA A 87 -64.66 -22.30 27.69
CA ALA A 87 -64.34 -20.88 27.58
C ALA A 87 -62.91 -20.57 28.01
N GLU A 88 -62.39 -21.18 29.10
CA GLU A 88 -60.97 -21.06 29.45
C GLU A 88 -60.07 -21.57 28.32
N ALA A 89 -60.37 -22.70 27.70
CA ALA A 89 -59.59 -23.25 26.59
C ALA A 89 -59.59 -22.30 25.37
N ALA A 90 -60.74 -21.73 25.00
CA ALA A 90 -60.84 -20.76 23.92
C ALA A 90 -60.04 -19.47 24.23
N PHE A 91 -60.12 -18.94 25.46
CA PHE A 91 -59.28 -17.80 25.87
C PHE A 91 -57.78 -18.13 25.86
N ARG A 92 -57.36 -19.33 26.30
CA ARG A 92 -55.96 -19.76 26.20
C ARG A 92 -55.45 -19.71 24.76
N LEU A 93 -56.27 -20.14 23.79
CA LEU A 93 -55.91 -20.10 22.37
C LEU A 93 -55.87 -18.66 21.83
N ALA A 94 -56.84 -17.81 22.17
CA ALA A 94 -56.83 -16.38 21.81
C ALA A 94 -55.58 -15.66 22.34
N ILE A 95 -55.23 -15.88 23.61
CA ILE A 95 -54.05 -15.29 24.27
C ILE A 95 -52.74 -15.87 23.69
N LYS A 96 -52.69 -17.17 23.37
CA LYS A 96 -51.53 -17.79 22.71
C LYS A 96 -51.25 -17.17 21.34
N LEU A 97 -52.30 -16.81 20.60
CA LEU A 97 -52.19 -16.17 19.28
C LEU A 97 -51.80 -14.69 19.37
N ASN A 98 -52.39 -13.95 20.33
CA ASN A 98 -52.07 -12.56 20.64
C ASN A 98 -51.96 -12.33 22.17
N PRO A 99 -50.73 -12.34 22.73
CA PRO A 99 -50.51 -12.08 24.16
C PRO A 99 -50.92 -10.68 24.60
N SER A 100 -51.12 -9.74 23.67
CA SER A 100 -51.55 -8.37 23.95
C SER A 100 -53.07 -8.15 23.86
N LEU A 101 -53.85 -9.21 23.67
CA LEU A 101 -55.31 -9.15 23.74
C LEU A 101 -55.78 -8.66 25.12
N LYS A 102 -56.67 -7.66 25.14
CA LYS A 102 -57.34 -7.16 26.36
C LYS A 102 -58.85 -7.11 26.10
N LEU A 103 -59.64 -7.29 27.15
CA LEU A 103 -61.09 -7.09 27.14
C LEU A 103 -61.42 -5.82 27.92
N ASN A 104 -62.36 -5.03 27.42
CA ASN A 104 -62.79 -3.78 28.04
C ASN A 104 -63.79 -4.07 29.19
N PRO A 105 -63.50 -3.69 30.45
CA PRO A 105 -64.42 -3.92 31.58
C PRO A 105 -65.79 -3.24 31.43
N ASN A 106 -65.90 -2.20 30.59
CA ASN A 106 -67.16 -1.50 30.33
C ASN A 106 -68.01 -2.18 29.24
N GLU A 107 -67.44 -3.13 28.49
CA GLU A 107 -68.07 -3.82 27.36
C GLU A 107 -68.52 -5.25 27.73
N TYR A 108 -67.86 -5.87 28.72
CA TYR A 108 -68.09 -7.27 29.10
C TYR A 108 -68.34 -7.42 30.60
N SER A 109 -69.21 -8.35 30.97
CA SER A 109 -69.56 -8.60 32.38
C SER A 109 -68.35 -9.01 33.24
N SER A 110 -68.43 -8.74 34.54
CA SER A 110 -67.40 -9.13 35.53
C SER A 110 -67.06 -10.62 35.46
N LYS A 111 -68.03 -11.51 35.18
CA LYS A 111 -67.81 -12.95 34.95
C LYS A 111 -66.85 -13.21 33.78
N VAL A 112 -67.02 -12.49 32.67
CA VAL A 112 -66.15 -12.59 31.49
C VAL A 112 -64.76 -12.05 31.80
N ILE A 113 -64.69 -10.84 32.37
CA ILE A 113 -63.41 -10.19 32.70
C ILE A 113 -62.60 -11.03 33.68
N ASN A 114 -63.22 -11.50 34.77
CA ASN A 114 -62.52 -12.30 35.79
C ASN A 114 -62.02 -13.64 35.21
N LEU A 115 -62.79 -14.31 34.35
CA LEU A 115 -62.34 -15.54 33.70
C LEU A 115 -61.16 -15.27 32.73
N PHE A 116 -61.25 -14.21 31.93
CA PHE A 116 -60.20 -13.81 31.00
C PHE A 116 -58.90 -13.47 31.75
N GLN A 117 -58.97 -12.65 32.80
CA GLN A 117 -57.80 -12.29 33.59
C GLN A 117 -57.19 -13.50 34.31
N LYS A 118 -58.00 -14.37 34.92
CA LYS A 118 -57.56 -15.63 35.53
C LYS A 118 -56.77 -16.54 34.56
N VAL A 119 -57.15 -16.58 33.29
CA VAL A 119 -56.40 -17.30 32.24
C VAL A 119 -55.14 -16.54 31.83
N ARG A 120 -55.26 -15.22 31.59
CA ARG A 120 -54.18 -14.34 31.18
C ARG A 120 -53.03 -14.31 32.17
N ASP A 121 -53.33 -14.21 33.47
CA ASP A 121 -52.33 -14.16 34.53
C ASP A 121 -51.42 -15.38 34.59
N LYS A 122 -51.92 -16.54 34.18
CA LYS A 122 -51.16 -17.80 34.11
C LYS A 122 -50.34 -17.96 32.83
N MET A 123 -50.56 -17.09 31.83
CA MET A 123 -50.01 -17.24 30.48
C MET A 123 -49.09 -16.10 30.06
N VAL A 124 -49.34 -14.88 30.54
CA VAL A 124 -48.70 -13.66 30.03
C VAL A 124 -47.96 -12.94 31.15
N ASP A 125 -46.79 -12.42 30.80
CA ASP A 125 -46.07 -11.44 31.60
C ASP A 125 -45.42 -10.37 30.70
N THR A 126 -44.87 -9.32 31.32
CA THR A 126 -44.06 -8.31 30.65
C THR A 126 -42.68 -8.87 30.36
N LEU A 127 -42.25 -8.79 29.10
CA LEU A 127 -40.88 -8.92 28.64
C LEU A 127 -40.30 -7.51 28.43
N THR A 128 -39.10 -7.26 28.94
CA THR A 128 -38.31 -6.06 28.62
C THR A 128 -37.14 -6.46 27.75
N VAL A 129 -37.11 -6.00 26.50
CA VAL A 129 -35.94 -6.14 25.62
C VAL A 129 -35.17 -4.83 25.62
N VAL A 130 -33.86 -4.91 25.79
CA VAL A 130 -32.93 -3.77 25.70
C VAL A 130 -31.96 -4.06 24.56
N SER A 131 -31.89 -3.20 23.55
CA SER A 131 -30.90 -3.33 22.47
C SER A 131 -29.83 -2.25 22.57
N ASN A 132 -28.61 -2.65 22.20
CA ASN A 132 -27.48 -1.77 21.97
C ASN A 132 -26.92 -2.08 20.57
N PRO A 133 -26.91 -1.13 19.62
CA PRO A 133 -27.49 0.21 19.72
C PRO A 133 -29.03 0.20 19.82
N ALA A 134 -29.59 1.37 20.13
CA ALA A 134 -31.02 1.59 20.17
C ALA A 134 -31.67 1.60 18.76
N GLY A 135 -33.00 1.63 18.73
CA GLY A 135 -33.78 1.64 17.49
C GLY A 135 -33.89 0.29 16.76
N ALA A 136 -33.53 -0.83 17.39
CA ALA A 136 -33.64 -2.15 16.78
C ALA A 136 -35.08 -2.69 16.77
N THR A 137 -35.43 -3.43 15.72
CA THR A 137 -36.71 -4.14 15.61
C THR A 137 -36.65 -5.45 16.39
N VAL A 138 -37.66 -5.69 17.24
CA VAL A 138 -37.77 -6.87 18.10
C VAL A 138 -38.82 -7.82 17.55
N PHE A 139 -38.46 -9.09 17.43
CA PHE A 139 -39.33 -10.22 17.08
C PHE A 139 -39.36 -11.23 18.23
N VAL A 140 -40.53 -11.79 18.52
CA VAL A 140 -40.70 -12.87 19.51
C VAL A 140 -41.44 -14.01 18.84
N ASP A 141 -40.86 -15.21 18.90
CA ASP A 141 -41.35 -16.42 18.22
C ASP A 141 -41.66 -16.14 16.73
N GLY A 142 -40.74 -15.44 16.05
CA GLY A 142 -40.83 -15.04 14.64
C GLY A 142 -41.75 -13.84 14.34
N LYS A 143 -42.67 -13.46 15.23
CA LYS A 143 -43.58 -12.33 15.03
C LYS A 143 -42.95 -11.01 15.45
N ARG A 144 -43.02 -9.97 14.62
CA ARG A 144 -42.60 -8.60 14.97
C ARG A 144 -43.44 -8.08 16.15
N ARG A 145 -42.80 -7.53 17.18
CA ARG A 145 -43.46 -7.00 18.40
C ARG A 145 -43.28 -5.49 18.59
N GLY A 146 -42.24 -4.89 18.01
CA GLY A 146 -42.03 -3.44 18.09
C GLY A 146 -40.62 -3.02 17.69
N ILE A 147 -40.27 -1.78 18.04
CA ILE A 147 -38.92 -1.22 17.93
C ILE A 147 -38.54 -0.72 19.33
N THR A 148 -37.30 -0.94 19.75
CA THR A 148 -36.75 -0.33 20.98
C THR A 148 -36.69 1.20 20.87
N ARG A 149 -37.03 1.92 21.94
CA ARG A 149 -36.99 3.39 21.96
C ARG A 149 -35.59 3.92 21.64
N GLN A 150 -35.48 4.94 20.78
CA GLN A 150 -34.19 5.52 20.36
C GLN A 150 -33.38 6.05 21.55
N GLU A 151 -34.03 6.74 22.49
CA GLU A 151 -33.35 7.38 23.64
C GLU A 151 -32.82 6.41 24.70
N THR A 152 -33.35 5.18 24.78
CA THR A 152 -33.10 4.28 25.92
C THR A 152 -32.76 2.84 25.53
N GLY A 153 -32.90 2.46 24.26
CA GLY A 153 -32.76 1.07 23.81
C GLY A 153 -33.84 0.12 24.33
N VAL A 154 -34.86 0.59 25.07
CA VAL A 154 -35.84 -0.28 25.74
C VAL A 154 -37.13 -0.48 24.92
N LEU A 155 -37.60 -1.72 24.84
CA LEU A 155 -38.98 -2.10 24.49
C LEU A 155 -39.58 -2.96 25.60
N LYS A 156 -40.69 -2.51 26.20
CA LYS A 156 -41.53 -3.34 27.09
C LYS A 156 -42.73 -3.86 26.32
N LEU A 157 -42.98 -5.16 26.37
CA LEU A 157 -44.07 -5.82 25.63
C LEU A 157 -44.63 -7.02 26.40
N GLU A 158 -45.90 -7.35 26.19
CA GLU A 158 -46.52 -8.54 26.77
C GLU A 158 -46.17 -9.79 25.95
N ALA A 159 -45.70 -10.85 26.61
CA ALA A 159 -45.25 -12.10 25.98
C ALA A 159 -45.69 -13.32 26.81
N LEU A 160 -45.71 -14.49 26.18
CA LEU A 160 -46.11 -15.73 26.84
C LEU A 160 -45.00 -16.25 27.77
N ILE A 161 -45.37 -16.67 28.98
CA ILE A 161 -44.52 -17.36 29.95
C ILE A 161 -43.91 -18.63 29.31
N GLY A 162 -42.71 -19.01 29.74
CA GLY A 162 -41.92 -20.11 29.18
C GLY A 162 -40.79 -19.64 28.26
N LYS A 163 -40.16 -20.60 27.55
CA LYS A 163 -39.10 -20.35 26.57
C LYS A 163 -39.66 -19.59 25.35
N ARG A 164 -38.93 -18.57 24.88
CA ARG A 164 -39.24 -17.72 23.72
C ARG A 164 -37.99 -17.44 22.92
N ASN A 165 -38.09 -17.47 21.60
CA ASN A 165 -37.02 -17.03 20.71
C ASN A 165 -37.18 -15.54 20.43
N ILE A 166 -36.26 -14.73 20.95
CA ILE A 166 -36.19 -13.29 20.75
C ILE A 166 -35.14 -13.03 19.67
N ARG A 167 -35.56 -12.50 18.51
CA ARG A 167 -34.65 -11.98 17.49
C ARG A 167 -34.67 -10.46 17.53
N VAL A 168 -33.50 -9.84 17.59
CA VAL A 168 -33.33 -8.40 17.48
C VAL A 168 -32.53 -8.11 16.22
N SER A 169 -33.02 -7.13 15.46
CA SER A 169 -32.58 -6.85 14.08
C SER A 169 -32.52 -5.34 13.86
N LYS A 170 -31.40 -4.85 13.34
CA LYS A 170 -31.20 -3.44 12.95
C LYS A 170 -30.38 -3.44 11.65
N ARG A 171 -30.70 -2.52 10.74
CA ARG A 171 -29.99 -2.39 9.45
C ARG A 171 -28.51 -2.12 9.70
N TYR A 172 -27.62 -2.82 8.99
CA TYR A 172 -26.15 -2.76 9.15
C TYR A 172 -25.61 -3.27 10.50
N PHE A 173 -26.39 -4.12 11.18
CA PHE A 173 -25.94 -4.90 12.33
C PHE A 173 -26.34 -6.36 12.13
N GLU A 174 -25.55 -7.29 12.67
CA GLU A 174 -25.88 -8.71 12.61
C GLU A 174 -27.11 -9.05 13.47
N ASP A 175 -28.03 -9.82 12.89
CA ASP A 175 -29.26 -10.26 13.53
C ASP A 175 -28.97 -11.24 14.69
N LYS A 176 -29.34 -10.88 15.91
CA LYS A 176 -29.05 -11.68 17.12
C LYS A 176 -30.30 -12.40 17.62
N ILE A 177 -30.19 -13.72 17.81
CA ILE A 177 -31.29 -14.58 18.28
C ILE A 177 -30.91 -15.18 19.63
N ILE A 178 -31.78 -15.01 20.63
CA ILE A 178 -31.59 -15.55 21.99
C ILE A 178 -32.86 -16.29 22.44
N GLU A 179 -32.70 -17.48 23.02
CA GLU A 179 -33.79 -18.14 23.75
C GLU A 179 -33.85 -17.58 25.19
N ALA A 180 -34.97 -16.95 25.55
CA ALA A 180 -35.21 -16.43 26.89
C ALA A 180 -36.36 -17.17 27.58
N LYS A 181 -36.22 -17.45 28.88
CA LYS A 181 -37.27 -18.07 29.70
C LYS A 181 -38.02 -16.99 30.50
N ILE A 182 -39.24 -16.68 30.07
CA ILE A 182 -40.13 -15.74 30.76
C ILE A 182 -40.79 -16.45 31.94
N VAL A 183 -40.78 -15.82 33.12
CA VAL A 183 -41.31 -16.35 34.40
C VAL A 183 -42.32 -15.37 34.99
N LYS A 184 -43.40 -15.88 35.61
CA LYS A 184 -44.43 -15.04 36.24
C LYS A 184 -43.85 -14.20 37.38
N ASN A 185 -44.15 -12.90 37.36
CA ASN A 185 -43.67 -11.87 38.28
C ASN A 185 -42.12 -11.79 38.34
N GLY A 186 -41.44 -12.28 37.31
CA GLY A 186 -39.98 -12.31 37.22
C GLY A 186 -39.38 -11.05 36.60
N LYS A 187 -38.07 -10.84 36.83
CA LYS A 187 -37.28 -9.82 36.13
C LYS A 187 -36.96 -10.28 34.70
N ASN A 188 -37.99 -10.33 33.86
CA ASN A 188 -37.94 -10.79 32.47
C ASN A 188 -37.26 -9.74 31.57
N THR A 189 -35.98 -9.45 31.80
CA THR A 189 -35.17 -8.50 31.03
C THR A 189 -34.16 -9.24 30.18
N VAL A 190 -34.05 -8.89 28.89
CA VAL A 190 -33.10 -9.45 27.94
C VAL A 190 -32.35 -8.30 27.28
N THR A 191 -31.05 -8.21 27.54
CA THR A 191 -30.14 -7.22 26.95
C THR A 191 -29.41 -7.84 25.77
N ILE A 192 -29.34 -7.13 24.65
CA ILE A 192 -28.79 -7.62 23.38
C ILE A 192 -27.92 -6.53 22.74
N ASP A 193 -26.61 -6.71 22.85
CA ASP A 193 -25.62 -5.98 22.06
C ASP A 193 -25.52 -6.63 20.67
N LEU A 194 -25.81 -5.85 19.63
CA LEU A 194 -25.66 -6.24 18.23
C LEU A 194 -24.27 -5.88 17.72
N GLU A 195 -23.69 -6.72 16.87
CA GLU A 195 -22.38 -6.49 16.27
C GLU A 195 -22.57 -5.75 14.93
N PRO A 196 -21.80 -4.67 14.65
CA PRO A 196 -21.92 -3.94 13.39
C PRO A 196 -21.51 -4.81 12.21
N THR A 197 -22.29 -4.78 11.13
CA THR A 197 -21.90 -5.41 9.86
C THR A 197 -20.72 -4.65 9.28
N ARG A 198 -19.74 -5.38 8.71
CA ARG A 198 -18.61 -4.75 8.02
C ARG A 198 -19.08 -4.12 6.71
N ILE A 199 -18.51 -2.97 6.40
CA ILE A 199 -18.82 -2.19 5.19
C ILE A 199 -17.51 -2.01 4.42
N GLY A 200 -17.50 -2.37 3.15
CA GLY A 200 -16.34 -2.20 2.28
C GLY A 200 -16.28 -0.78 1.71
N LEU A 201 -15.11 -0.15 1.74
CA LEU A 201 -14.82 1.10 1.03
C LEU A 201 -13.90 0.81 -0.14
N TRP A 202 -14.46 0.69 -1.35
CA TRP A 202 -13.66 0.55 -2.56
C TRP A 202 -13.17 1.93 -3.02
N ILE A 203 -11.88 2.20 -2.84
CA ILE A 203 -11.25 3.47 -3.20
C ILE A 203 -10.40 3.29 -4.47
N LYS A 204 -10.73 4.04 -5.53
CA LYS A 204 -9.96 4.16 -6.78
C LYS A 204 -9.45 5.60 -6.96
N THR A 205 -8.21 5.75 -7.40
CA THR A 205 -7.69 7.03 -7.92
C THR A 205 -7.47 7.00 -9.43
N GLU A 206 -7.46 8.19 -10.03
CA GLU A 206 -6.86 8.47 -11.33
C GLU A 206 -5.72 9.50 -11.15
N PRO A 207 -4.45 9.18 -11.48
CA PRO A 207 -3.96 7.87 -11.89
C PRO A 207 -4.07 6.81 -10.79
N SER A 208 -4.03 5.55 -11.21
CA SER A 208 -4.02 4.38 -10.31
C SER A 208 -2.68 4.22 -9.55
N ASN A 209 -2.64 3.27 -8.61
CA ASN A 209 -1.47 2.96 -7.78
C ASN A 209 -0.97 4.17 -6.96
N ALA A 210 -1.89 4.94 -6.39
CA ALA A 210 -1.60 5.91 -5.34
C ALA A 210 -1.52 5.21 -3.98
N ASN A 211 -0.57 5.61 -3.15
CA ASN A 211 -0.44 5.09 -1.79
C ASN A 211 -1.62 5.58 -0.94
N VAL A 212 -2.20 4.68 -0.16
CA VAL A 212 -3.30 4.95 0.75
C VAL A 212 -2.79 4.87 2.19
N PHE A 213 -2.98 5.94 2.94
CA PHE A 213 -2.69 6.02 4.37
C PHE A 213 -3.99 6.24 5.13
N ILE A 214 -4.29 5.34 6.06
CA ILE A 214 -5.48 5.40 6.91
C ILE A 214 -5.03 5.77 8.32
N ASN A 215 -5.57 6.87 8.86
CA ASN A 215 -5.18 7.42 10.17
C ASN A 215 -3.65 7.58 10.32
N GLY A 216 -2.98 8.01 9.24
CA GLY A 216 -1.52 8.18 9.16
C GLY A 216 -0.70 6.91 8.91
N LYS A 217 -1.28 5.71 9.00
CA LYS A 217 -0.58 4.44 8.74
C LYS A 217 -0.76 4.01 7.28
N PHE A 218 0.33 3.61 6.62
CA PHE A 218 0.26 3.02 5.28
C PHE A 218 -0.62 1.76 5.28
N PHE A 219 -1.58 1.71 4.36
CA PHE A 219 -2.54 0.62 4.21
C PHE A 219 -2.26 -0.20 2.94
N GLY A 220 -1.99 0.46 1.82
CA GLY A 220 -1.78 -0.20 0.52
C GLY A 220 -1.76 0.81 -0.63
N VAL A 221 -2.10 0.35 -1.84
CA VAL A 221 -2.20 1.19 -3.05
C VAL A 221 -3.56 1.05 -3.72
N THR A 222 -4.02 2.09 -4.44
CA THR A 222 -5.29 2.08 -5.17
C THR A 222 -5.22 1.28 -6.49
N PRO A 223 -6.30 0.62 -6.93
CA PRO A 223 -7.59 0.50 -6.24
C PRO A 223 -7.52 -0.49 -5.06
N THR A 224 -8.20 -0.18 -3.97
CA THR A 224 -8.19 -1.00 -2.74
C THR A 224 -9.55 -1.05 -2.06
N ILE A 225 -9.75 -2.02 -1.16
CA ILE A 225 -10.93 -2.13 -0.30
C ILE A 225 -10.48 -1.98 1.15
N ILE A 226 -11.13 -1.08 1.89
CA ILE A 226 -10.92 -0.90 3.34
C ILE A 226 -12.19 -1.33 4.06
N ASP A 227 -12.07 -2.26 4.99
CA ASP A 227 -13.16 -2.63 5.91
C ASP A 227 -13.41 -1.49 6.91
N THR A 228 -14.67 -1.09 7.08
CA THR A 228 -15.14 -0.17 8.10
C THR A 228 -16.47 -0.65 8.70
N VAL A 229 -17.09 0.16 9.57
CA VAL A 229 -18.41 -0.10 10.16
C VAL A 229 -19.31 1.14 10.07
N MET A 230 -20.59 0.99 10.40
CA MET A 230 -21.53 2.11 10.47
C MET A 230 -21.08 3.21 11.46
N ASP A 231 -21.37 4.46 11.14
CA ASP A 231 -21.01 5.68 11.89
C ASP A 231 -19.50 5.91 12.11
N ALA A 232 -18.63 5.05 11.56
CA ALA A 232 -17.20 5.26 11.56
C ALA A 232 -16.83 6.52 10.75
N LYS A 233 -15.91 7.30 11.31
CA LYS A 233 -15.23 8.41 10.65
C LYS A 233 -13.81 7.98 10.31
N LEU A 234 -13.44 8.14 9.05
CA LEU A 234 -12.16 7.70 8.50
C LEU A 234 -11.54 8.86 7.71
N SER A 235 -10.26 9.16 7.96
CA SER A 235 -9.51 10.08 7.11
C SER A 235 -8.48 9.28 6.31
N ALA A 236 -8.60 9.34 4.99
CA ALA A 236 -7.76 8.60 4.04
C ALA A 236 -6.89 9.58 3.26
N LYS A 237 -5.59 9.58 3.55
CA LYS A 237 -4.60 10.36 2.78
C LYS A 237 -4.09 9.53 1.60
N LEU A 238 -4.26 10.07 0.40
CA LEU A 238 -3.85 9.52 -0.87
C LEU A 238 -2.62 10.28 -1.36
N THR A 239 -1.53 9.58 -1.68
CA THR A 239 -0.28 10.20 -2.15
C THR A 239 0.26 9.50 -3.40
N LYS A 240 0.79 10.27 -4.35
CA LYS A 240 1.43 9.75 -5.56
C LYS A 240 2.57 10.68 -5.96
N GLU A 241 3.73 10.12 -6.30
CA GLU A 241 4.88 10.90 -6.76
C GLU A 241 4.52 11.76 -7.97
N GLY A 242 4.80 13.06 -7.91
CA GLY A 242 4.41 14.06 -8.91
C GLY A 242 2.99 14.64 -8.77
N TYR A 243 2.21 14.22 -7.77
CA TYR A 243 0.84 14.70 -7.54
C TYR A 243 0.68 15.34 -6.16
N ARG A 244 -0.30 16.23 -6.04
CA ARG A 244 -0.74 16.80 -4.76
C ARG A 244 -1.34 15.70 -3.90
N ASP A 245 -0.95 15.67 -2.63
CA ASP A 245 -1.59 14.83 -1.62
C ASP A 245 -3.08 15.18 -1.52
N LYS A 246 -3.94 14.16 -1.53
CA LYS A 246 -5.39 14.33 -1.38
C LYS A 246 -5.86 13.65 -0.10
N ILE A 247 -6.60 14.36 0.74
CA ILE A 247 -7.22 13.79 1.93
C ILE A 247 -8.70 13.62 1.62
N LEU A 248 -9.22 12.43 1.87
CA LEU A 248 -10.65 12.14 1.81
C LEU A 248 -11.17 11.95 3.24
N ASP A 249 -12.12 12.78 3.66
CA ASP A 249 -12.83 12.59 4.92
C ASP A 249 -14.12 11.83 4.66
N ILE A 250 -14.16 10.59 5.16
CA ILE A 250 -15.20 9.59 4.87
C ILE A 250 -16.01 9.33 6.14
N GLN A 251 -17.33 9.48 6.06
CA GLN A 251 -18.27 9.08 7.11
C GLN A 251 -19.38 8.21 6.55
N ILE A 252 -19.62 7.05 7.17
CA ILE A 252 -20.76 6.20 6.85
C ILE A 252 -21.95 6.62 7.71
N LYS A 253 -23.11 6.86 7.08
CA LYS A 253 -24.35 7.29 7.77
C LYS A 253 -25.37 6.15 7.86
N GLU A 254 -26.14 6.08 8.95
CA GLU A 254 -27.25 5.12 9.12
C GLU A 254 -28.27 5.11 7.96
N SER A 255 -28.38 6.22 7.21
CA SER A 255 -29.21 6.31 5.99
C SER A 255 -28.81 5.31 4.89
N GLY A 256 -27.56 4.85 4.90
CA GLY A 256 -27.00 3.92 3.91
C GLY A 256 -26.18 4.60 2.81
N VAL A 257 -25.50 5.69 3.15
CA VAL A 257 -24.58 6.40 2.26
C VAL A 257 -23.23 6.61 2.93
N ALA A 258 -22.15 6.55 2.16
CA ALA A 258 -20.86 7.10 2.53
C ALA A 258 -20.80 8.55 2.08
N GLN A 259 -20.66 9.49 3.01
CA GLN A 259 -20.32 10.87 2.68
C GLN A 259 -18.80 10.99 2.58
N VAL A 260 -18.32 11.51 1.45
CA VAL A 260 -16.90 11.70 1.14
C VAL A 260 -16.72 13.14 0.66
N ASP A 261 -15.96 13.94 1.39
CA ASP A 261 -15.71 15.37 1.10
C ASP A 261 -17.01 16.18 0.82
N GLY A 262 -18.10 15.79 1.49
CA GLY A 262 -19.43 16.39 1.31
C GLY A 262 -20.36 15.67 0.33
N VAL A 263 -19.83 14.87 -0.61
CA VAL A 263 -20.60 14.13 -1.63
C VAL A 263 -21.11 12.80 -1.07
N GLU A 264 -22.37 12.43 -1.33
CA GLU A 264 -22.94 11.15 -0.87
C GLU A 264 -22.86 10.06 -1.94
N SER A 265 -22.27 8.91 -1.58
CA SER A 265 -22.20 7.70 -2.39
C SER A 265 -23.03 6.58 -1.73
N PRO A 266 -24.03 5.99 -2.41
CA PRO A 266 -24.90 4.99 -1.81
C PRO A 266 -24.18 3.66 -1.56
N LEU A 267 -24.52 3.00 -0.45
CA LEU A 267 -24.06 1.64 -0.17
C LEU A 267 -24.82 0.63 -1.04
N ILE A 268 -24.08 -0.12 -1.87
CA ILE A 268 -24.61 -1.21 -2.70
C ILE A 268 -23.97 -2.50 -2.21
N ASN A 269 -24.79 -3.46 -1.75
CA ASN A 269 -24.32 -4.73 -1.15
C ASN A 269 -23.22 -4.51 -0.09
N GLU A 270 -23.48 -3.60 0.85
CA GLU A 270 -22.55 -3.26 1.96
C GLU A 270 -21.21 -2.67 1.49
N MET A 271 -21.11 -2.19 0.25
CA MET A 271 -19.93 -1.53 -0.30
C MET A 271 -20.21 -0.10 -0.76
N ALA A 272 -19.35 0.84 -0.36
CA ALA A 272 -19.25 2.18 -0.94
C ALA A 272 -18.22 2.19 -2.06
N TYR A 273 -18.52 2.89 -3.16
CA TYR A 273 -17.59 3.10 -4.27
C TYR A 273 -17.14 4.57 -4.26
N ILE A 274 -15.83 4.77 -4.17
CA ILE A 274 -15.19 6.08 -4.01
C ILE A 274 -14.14 6.23 -5.12
N SER A 275 -14.39 7.13 -6.07
CA SER A 275 -13.48 7.43 -7.18
C SER A 275 -13.04 8.89 -7.11
N THR A 276 -11.75 9.15 -7.21
CA THR A 276 -11.23 10.53 -7.15
C THR A 276 -10.02 10.74 -8.07
N THR A 277 -9.85 11.92 -8.63
CA THR A 277 -8.67 12.28 -9.43
C THR A 277 -7.65 12.99 -8.54
N LEU A 278 -6.37 12.66 -8.71
CA LEU A 278 -5.25 13.39 -8.11
C LEU A 278 -4.77 14.48 -9.05
N GLU A 279 -4.48 15.65 -8.50
CA GLU A 279 -3.99 16.81 -9.25
C GLU A 279 -2.47 16.74 -9.35
N LEU A 280 -1.90 17.05 -10.52
CA LEU A 280 -0.45 17.16 -10.67
C LEU A 280 0.09 18.29 -9.78
N LEU A 281 1.31 18.10 -9.26
CA LEU A 281 2.09 19.20 -8.73
C LEU A 281 2.47 20.14 -9.89
N PRO A 282 2.49 21.47 -9.66
CA PRO A 282 3.11 22.39 -10.60
C PRO A 282 4.56 21.98 -10.92
N PRO A 283 5.05 22.32 -12.11
CA PRO A 283 6.39 21.96 -12.53
C PRO A 283 7.47 22.68 -11.70
N GLY A 284 8.68 22.12 -11.70
CA GLY A 284 9.91 22.80 -11.30
C GLY A 284 10.75 23.24 -12.50
N GLN A 285 11.98 23.68 -12.22
CA GLN A 285 13.00 24.04 -13.19
C GLN A 285 14.32 23.34 -12.87
N LEU A 286 15.14 23.06 -13.88
CA LEU A 286 16.51 22.57 -13.73
C LEU A 286 17.50 23.58 -14.33
N GLU A 287 18.56 23.89 -13.60
CA GLU A 287 19.71 24.64 -14.12
C GLU A 287 20.95 23.75 -14.09
N ILE A 288 21.38 23.32 -15.28
CA ILE A 288 22.27 22.18 -15.47
C ILE A 288 23.60 22.65 -16.06
N VAL A 289 24.70 22.35 -15.37
CA VAL A 289 26.07 22.64 -15.82
C VAL A 289 26.96 21.40 -15.71
N SER A 290 27.97 21.30 -16.56
CA SER A 290 29.00 20.28 -16.45
C SER A 290 30.41 20.83 -16.57
N ASP A 291 31.36 20.05 -16.08
CA ASP A 291 32.80 20.27 -16.16
C ASP A 291 33.46 18.99 -16.75
N PRO A 292 33.92 19.02 -18.02
CA PRO A 292 33.85 20.14 -18.96
C PRO A 292 32.42 20.51 -19.39
N SER A 293 32.24 21.73 -19.89
CA SER A 293 30.98 22.22 -20.46
C SER A 293 30.70 21.65 -21.86
N ASN A 294 29.57 22.02 -22.47
CA ASN A 294 29.10 21.55 -23.78
C ASN A 294 28.77 20.04 -23.87
N ALA A 295 28.53 19.39 -22.72
CA ALA A 295 28.02 18.02 -22.69
C ALA A 295 26.53 17.96 -23.05
N GLU A 296 26.15 16.95 -23.83
CA GLU A 296 24.76 16.62 -24.16
C GLU A 296 24.03 16.10 -22.93
N VAL A 297 22.83 16.63 -22.70
CA VAL A 297 21.99 16.31 -21.55
C VAL A 297 20.72 15.65 -22.04
N TYR A 298 20.52 14.41 -21.61
CA TYR A 298 19.28 13.66 -21.81
C TYR A 298 18.49 13.68 -20.50
N LEU A 299 17.20 14.01 -20.57
CA LEU A 299 16.23 13.91 -19.48
C LEU A 299 15.32 12.73 -19.79
N ASP A 300 15.32 11.72 -18.93
CA ASP A 300 14.52 10.50 -19.07
C ASP A 300 14.68 9.82 -20.45
N GLU A 301 15.93 9.80 -20.94
CA GLU A 301 16.40 9.34 -22.27
C GLU A 301 16.09 10.24 -23.48
N GLU A 302 15.36 11.34 -23.32
CA GLU A 302 15.15 12.33 -24.39
C GLU A 302 16.23 13.43 -24.37
N LEU A 303 16.89 13.68 -25.51
CA LEU A 303 17.92 14.72 -25.64
C LEU A 303 17.29 16.12 -25.51
N GLN A 304 17.73 16.89 -24.51
CA GLN A 304 17.22 18.23 -24.22
C GLN A 304 18.11 19.36 -24.74
N GLY A 305 19.42 19.12 -24.87
CA GLY A 305 20.38 20.15 -25.31
C GLY A 305 21.80 19.88 -24.81
N LYS A 306 22.62 20.94 -24.73
CA LYS A 306 23.99 20.88 -24.20
C LYS A 306 24.20 21.87 -23.05
N THR A 307 25.05 21.52 -22.08
CA THR A 307 25.36 22.39 -20.92
C THR A 307 26.17 23.64 -21.30
N PRO A 308 26.00 24.80 -20.63
CA PRO A 308 24.96 25.10 -19.64
C PRO A 308 23.56 25.08 -20.23
N LEU A 309 22.63 24.40 -19.55
CA LEU A 309 21.27 24.18 -20.01
C LEU A 309 20.28 24.54 -18.91
N LYS A 310 19.30 25.39 -19.21
CA LYS A 310 18.13 25.61 -18.35
C LYS A 310 16.93 24.87 -18.95
N LEU A 311 16.24 24.11 -18.12
CA LEU A 311 14.99 23.44 -18.48
C LEU A 311 13.87 23.93 -17.57
N ASP A 312 12.83 24.48 -18.18
CA ASP A 312 11.61 24.92 -17.51
C ASP A 312 10.48 23.88 -17.70
N ASN A 313 9.42 23.99 -16.90
CA ASN A 313 8.23 23.13 -17.01
C ASN A 313 8.49 21.62 -16.80
N ILE A 314 9.48 21.25 -15.97
CA ILE A 314 9.77 19.84 -15.67
C ILE A 314 8.83 19.35 -14.57
N ALA A 315 8.25 18.16 -14.72
CA ALA A 315 7.37 17.56 -13.72
C ALA A 315 8.06 17.47 -12.33
N ALA A 316 7.29 17.55 -11.25
CA ALA A 316 7.84 17.31 -9.92
C ALA A 316 8.01 15.79 -9.68
N GLY A 317 9.07 15.39 -8.99
CA GLY A 317 9.42 13.99 -8.73
C GLY A 317 10.83 13.64 -9.20
N LYS A 318 11.15 12.34 -9.27
CA LYS A 318 12.48 11.87 -9.68
C LYS A 318 12.62 11.78 -11.19
N HIS A 319 13.67 12.39 -11.70
CA HIS A 319 14.07 12.37 -13.10
C HIS A 319 15.50 11.81 -13.25
N ARG A 320 15.77 11.20 -14.40
CA ARG A 320 17.09 10.65 -14.74
C ARG A 320 17.78 11.55 -15.77
N LEU A 321 18.86 12.20 -15.36
CA LEU A 321 19.74 12.97 -16.23
C LEU A 321 20.92 12.11 -16.67
N ARG A 322 21.14 11.95 -17.98
CA ARG A 322 22.36 11.35 -18.55
C ARG A 322 23.16 12.42 -19.26
N PHE A 323 24.44 12.54 -18.90
CA PHE A 323 25.38 13.48 -19.48
C PHE A 323 26.32 12.72 -20.42
N HIS A 324 26.40 13.14 -21.67
CA HIS A 324 27.31 12.60 -22.68
C HIS A 324 28.25 13.69 -23.20
N LEU A 325 29.55 13.38 -23.28
CA LEU A 325 30.54 14.27 -23.90
C LEU A 325 31.57 13.39 -24.62
N GLU A 326 31.93 13.77 -25.84
CA GLU A 326 32.86 12.98 -26.66
C GLU A 326 34.16 12.66 -25.89
N GLN A 327 34.64 11.42 -26.03
CA GLN A 327 35.81 10.85 -25.34
C GLN A 327 35.62 10.55 -23.85
N PHE A 328 34.74 11.25 -23.11
CA PHE A 328 34.38 10.91 -21.73
C PHE A 328 33.40 9.72 -21.67
N ASP A 329 33.23 9.14 -20.49
CA ASP A 329 32.20 8.13 -20.25
C ASP A 329 30.91 8.78 -19.72
N ASP A 330 29.75 8.23 -20.10
CA ASP A 330 28.45 8.77 -19.73
C ASP A 330 28.24 8.80 -18.21
N VAL A 331 27.84 9.96 -17.68
CA VAL A 331 27.50 10.12 -16.26
C VAL A 331 25.99 10.21 -16.09
N VAL A 332 25.41 9.29 -15.33
CA VAL A 332 23.97 9.29 -14.99
C VAL A 332 23.76 9.83 -13.58
N LYS A 333 22.82 10.76 -13.43
CA LYS A 333 22.37 11.30 -12.14
C LYS A 333 20.85 11.16 -12.01
N LEU A 334 20.40 10.75 -10.82
CA LEU A 334 19.02 10.90 -10.41
C LEU A 334 18.87 12.27 -9.72
N VAL A 335 17.91 13.07 -10.18
CA VAL A 335 17.58 14.38 -9.59
C VAL A 335 16.13 14.37 -9.13
N GLU A 336 15.85 14.95 -7.97
CA GLU A 336 14.49 15.17 -7.49
C GLU A 336 14.09 16.62 -7.81
N VAL A 337 13.17 16.78 -8.76
CA VAL A 337 12.60 18.08 -9.14
C VAL A 337 11.53 18.44 -8.13
N ILE A 338 11.73 19.56 -7.44
CA ILE A 338 10.76 20.07 -6.47
C ILE A 338 9.85 21.07 -7.17
N SER A 339 8.54 20.87 -7.04
CA SER A 339 7.47 21.77 -7.52
C SER A 339 7.80 23.24 -7.24
N GLU A 340 7.65 24.09 -8.26
CA GLU A 340 7.83 25.55 -8.20
C GLU A 340 9.23 26.03 -7.77
N LYS A 341 10.25 25.14 -7.81
CA LYS A 341 11.64 25.48 -7.49
C LYS A 341 12.59 25.21 -8.65
N THR A 342 13.67 25.99 -8.69
CA THR A 342 14.83 25.75 -9.56
C THR A 342 15.86 24.90 -8.83
N ILE A 343 16.21 23.74 -9.40
CA ILE A 343 17.23 22.83 -8.85
C ILE A 343 18.50 22.95 -9.69
N ALA A 344 19.60 23.37 -9.05
CA ALA A 344 20.91 23.45 -9.69
C ALA A 344 21.59 22.07 -9.73
N VAL A 345 21.96 21.60 -10.92
CA VAL A 345 22.64 20.32 -11.14
C VAL A 345 24.03 20.57 -11.72
N GLN A 346 25.07 20.19 -10.98
CA GLN A 346 26.45 20.26 -11.44
C GLN A 346 26.99 18.84 -11.69
N CYS A 347 27.63 18.61 -12.83
CA CYS A 347 28.19 17.30 -13.19
C CYS A 347 29.69 17.37 -13.55
N LYS A 348 30.53 16.57 -12.91
CA LYS A 348 31.93 16.37 -13.34
C LYS A 348 31.98 15.14 -14.22
N LEU A 349 32.51 15.30 -15.42
CA LEU A 349 32.55 14.24 -16.43
C LEU A 349 33.92 13.57 -16.50
N GLY A 350 34.97 14.23 -16.00
CA GLY A 350 36.34 13.74 -16.01
C GLY A 350 36.95 13.48 -14.63
N GLY A 351 38.23 13.13 -14.67
CA GLY A 351 39.15 13.08 -13.54
C GLY A 351 40.24 14.13 -13.62
N VAL A 352 40.87 14.44 -12.48
CA VAL A 352 42.03 15.35 -12.42
C VAL A 352 43.25 14.57 -11.94
N LEU A 353 44.40 14.74 -12.58
CA LEU A 353 45.68 14.20 -12.12
C LEU A 353 46.47 15.28 -11.38
N SER A 354 47.03 14.92 -10.22
CA SER A 354 48.00 15.74 -9.49
C SER A 354 49.38 15.11 -9.61
N VAL A 355 50.27 15.74 -10.36
CA VAL A 355 51.56 15.15 -10.79
C VAL A 355 52.71 15.84 -10.05
N THR A 356 53.45 15.06 -9.27
CA THR A 356 54.65 15.50 -8.53
C THR A 356 55.88 14.67 -8.94
N SER A 357 57.07 15.26 -8.84
CA SER A 357 58.32 14.51 -9.05
C SER A 357 59.36 14.76 -7.98
N LEU A 358 60.29 13.79 -7.87
CA LEU A 358 61.47 13.86 -7.02
C LEU A 358 62.71 13.58 -7.88
N PRO A 359 63.61 14.56 -8.09
CA PRO A 359 63.48 15.97 -7.66
C PRO A 359 62.34 16.72 -8.39
N PRO A 360 61.83 17.82 -7.81
CA PRO A 360 60.76 18.63 -8.40
C PRO A 360 61.24 19.49 -9.58
N GLY A 361 60.30 20.13 -10.29
CA GLY A 361 60.60 21.04 -11.40
C GLY A 361 60.76 20.37 -12.76
N ALA A 362 60.45 19.08 -12.86
CA ALA A 362 60.40 18.35 -14.12
C ALA A 362 59.23 18.82 -14.99
N ASP A 363 59.46 18.97 -16.29
CA ASP A 363 58.45 19.29 -17.30
C ASP A 363 57.52 18.10 -17.51
N VAL A 364 56.21 18.37 -17.47
CA VAL A 364 55.13 17.38 -17.54
C VAL A 364 54.44 17.47 -18.90
N TYR A 365 54.27 16.33 -19.55
CA TYR A 365 53.58 16.20 -20.83
C TYR A 365 52.50 15.13 -20.74
N LEU A 366 51.34 15.41 -21.34
CA LEU A 366 50.25 14.46 -21.52
C LEU A 366 50.06 14.24 -23.02
N GLY A 367 50.46 13.07 -23.51
CA GLY A 367 50.65 12.86 -24.95
C GLY A 367 51.66 13.86 -25.52
N GLN A 368 51.19 14.78 -26.38
CA GLN A 368 52.00 15.85 -26.96
C GLN A 368 51.88 17.20 -26.21
N THR A 369 50.87 17.35 -25.34
CA THR A 369 50.57 18.63 -24.66
C THR A 369 51.49 18.84 -23.47
N HIS A 370 52.21 19.96 -23.43
CA HIS A 370 52.99 20.37 -22.25
C HIS A 370 52.07 21.01 -21.21
N LEU A 371 52.14 20.54 -19.97
CA LEU A 371 51.31 20.97 -18.84
C LEU A 371 52.06 21.87 -17.84
N GLY A 372 53.29 22.30 -18.18
CA GLY A 372 54.17 23.03 -17.28
C GLY A 372 55.09 22.10 -16.48
N LYS A 373 55.40 22.49 -15.24
CA LYS A 373 56.40 21.80 -14.38
C LYS A 373 55.77 21.27 -13.11
N THR A 374 56.30 20.16 -12.61
CA THR A 374 55.89 19.56 -11.33
C THR A 374 56.19 20.47 -10.13
N PRO A 375 55.26 20.61 -9.15
CA PRO A 375 53.90 20.05 -9.11
C PRO A 375 52.95 20.65 -10.17
N ALA A 376 52.21 19.79 -10.89
CA ALA A 376 51.25 20.20 -11.91
C ALA A 376 49.88 19.51 -11.70
N LEU A 377 48.81 20.19 -12.10
CA LEU A 377 47.45 19.67 -12.13
C LEU A 377 46.94 19.62 -13.58
N THR A 378 46.18 18.59 -13.94
CA THR A 378 45.47 18.56 -15.23
C THR A 378 44.12 19.27 -15.14
N GLY A 379 43.50 19.55 -16.30
CA GLY A 379 42.06 19.74 -16.36
C GLY A 379 41.30 18.42 -16.16
N GLN A 380 39.98 18.45 -16.35
CA GLN A 380 39.16 17.23 -16.39
C GLN A 380 39.55 16.37 -17.60
N MET A 381 39.91 15.11 -17.33
CA MET A 381 40.35 14.14 -18.32
C MET A 381 39.40 12.95 -18.41
N PRO A 382 39.19 12.35 -19.60
CA PRO A 382 38.46 11.10 -19.73
C PRO A 382 39.06 9.94 -18.92
N GLN A 383 38.22 9.02 -18.46
CA GLN A 383 38.53 7.81 -17.68
C GLN A 383 39.17 6.69 -18.52
N LYS A 384 39.98 7.08 -19.51
CA LYS A 384 40.67 6.19 -20.45
C LYS A 384 42.18 6.26 -20.19
N PRO A 385 42.98 5.31 -20.68
CA PRO A 385 44.43 5.35 -20.49
C PRO A 385 45.05 6.52 -21.26
N HIS A 386 45.88 7.31 -20.57
CA HIS A 386 46.70 8.37 -21.15
C HIS A 386 48.18 8.14 -20.82
N TYR A 387 49.07 8.61 -21.69
CA TYR A 387 50.52 8.54 -21.46
C TYR A 387 51.04 9.86 -20.89
N LEU A 388 51.45 9.82 -19.63
CA LEU A 388 52.09 10.90 -18.90
C LEU A 388 53.62 10.76 -19.02
N LYS A 389 54.29 11.78 -19.58
CA LYS A 389 55.74 11.85 -19.67
C LYS A 389 56.27 12.95 -18.76
N LEU A 390 57.31 12.64 -17.98
CA LEU A 390 58.08 13.62 -17.22
C LEU A 390 59.51 13.72 -17.77
N SER A 391 59.98 14.94 -17.97
CA SER A 391 61.33 15.23 -18.46
C SER A 391 62.05 16.21 -17.53
N LEU A 392 63.29 15.91 -17.18
CA LEU A 392 64.15 16.83 -16.43
C LEU A 392 65.59 16.73 -16.94
N PRO A 393 66.28 17.84 -17.27
CA PRO A 393 67.66 17.81 -17.72
C PRO A 393 68.58 17.06 -16.74
N GLY A 394 69.38 16.14 -17.27
CA GLY A 394 70.24 15.24 -16.46
C GLY A 394 69.54 14.00 -15.88
N TYR A 395 68.24 13.80 -16.13
CA TYR A 395 67.47 12.62 -15.71
C TYR A 395 66.89 11.89 -16.92
N VAL A 396 66.60 10.60 -16.76
CA VAL A 396 65.91 9.77 -17.75
C VAL A 396 64.46 10.23 -17.82
N ASP A 397 63.94 10.34 -19.04
CA ASP A 397 62.55 10.66 -19.31
C ASP A 397 61.68 9.50 -18.80
N GLU A 398 60.84 9.74 -17.79
CA GLU A 398 59.94 8.72 -17.23
C GLU A 398 58.59 8.81 -17.93
N ILE A 399 58.05 7.68 -18.39
CA ILE A 399 56.74 7.58 -19.06
C ILE A 399 55.87 6.61 -18.26
N ARG A 400 54.63 7.02 -17.94
CA ARG A 400 53.64 6.20 -17.24
C ARG A 400 52.30 6.26 -17.97
N GLU A 401 51.68 5.11 -18.13
CA GLU A 401 50.26 5.02 -18.47
C GLU A 401 49.43 5.29 -17.20
N VAL A 402 48.41 6.12 -17.33
CA VAL A 402 47.57 6.60 -16.22
C VAL A 402 46.11 6.65 -16.65
N VAL A 403 45.21 6.15 -15.80
CA VAL A 403 43.75 6.21 -16.00
C VAL A 403 43.18 7.14 -14.91
N PRO A 404 42.69 8.34 -15.26
CA PRO A 404 42.04 9.22 -14.30
C PRO A 404 40.77 8.59 -13.74
N SER A 405 40.59 8.65 -12.43
CA SER A 405 39.29 8.38 -11.79
C SER A 405 38.47 9.68 -11.70
N PHE A 406 37.16 9.62 -11.40
CA PHE A 406 36.32 10.82 -11.17
C PHE A 406 36.75 11.71 -9.99
N SER A 407 37.84 11.37 -9.27
CA SER A 407 38.45 12.15 -8.20
C SER A 407 39.89 12.55 -8.55
N VAL A 408 40.49 13.41 -7.71
CA VAL A 408 41.90 13.80 -7.89
C VAL A 408 42.78 12.57 -7.69
N THR A 409 43.50 12.17 -8.73
CA THR A 409 44.39 11.01 -8.74
C THR A 409 45.83 11.50 -8.59
N GLU A 410 46.45 11.23 -7.45
CA GLU A 410 47.81 11.68 -7.15
C GLU A 410 48.87 10.74 -7.73
N ILE A 411 49.83 11.30 -8.46
CA ILE A 411 50.92 10.59 -9.13
C ILE A 411 52.25 11.21 -8.68
N GLN A 412 53.03 10.45 -7.92
CA GLN A 412 54.41 10.81 -7.59
C GLN A 412 55.39 9.97 -8.40
N VAL A 413 56.36 10.63 -9.04
CA VAL A 413 57.40 10.00 -9.87
C VAL A 413 58.79 10.31 -9.31
N ARG A 414 59.58 9.28 -9.03
CA ARG A 414 61.01 9.44 -8.72
C ARG A 414 61.78 9.33 -10.03
N LEU A 415 62.56 10.36 -10.38
CA LEU A 415 63.26 10.40 -11.66
C LEU A 415 64.64 9.75 -11.55
N THR A 416 64.98 8.88 -12.50
CA THR A 416 66.27 8.20 -12.54
C THR A 416 67.34 9.12 -13.15
N ARG A 417 68.43 9.43 -12.43
CA ARG A 417 69.49 10.30 -12.96
C ARG A 417 70.20 9.63 -14.15
N LYS A 418 70.43 10.37 -15.25
CA LYS A 418 71.25 9.88 -16.37
C LYS A 418 72.71 9.79 -15.90
N THR A 419 73.28 8.58 -15.95
CA THR A 419 74.66 8.29 -15.59
C THR A 419 75.43 7.58 -16.72
N GLY A 420 76.75 7.58 -16.63
CA GLY A 420 77.70 6.83 -17.46
C GLY A 420 78.82 6.21 -16.62
N SER A 421 79.89 5.72 -17.25
CA SER A 421 81.06 5.20 -16.57
C SER A 421 82.37 5.71 -17.19
N LEU A 422 83.43 5.76 -16.40
CA LEU A 422 84.76 6.23 -16.81
C LEU A 422 85.83 5.23 -16.37
N THR A 423 86.52 4.62 -17.32
CA THR A 423 87.76 3.86 -17.07
C THR A 423 88.94 4.82 -17.13
N VAL A 424 89.70 4.92 -16.03
CA VAL A 424 90.92 5.75 -15.93
C VAL A 424 92.12 4.84 -15.74
N ASP A 425 93.14 5.06 -16.57
CA ASP A 425 94.40 4.31 -16.56
C ASP A 425 95.59 5.26 -16.69
N SER A 426 96.77 4.87 -16.19
CA SER A 426 97.97 5.70 -16.31
C SER A 426 99.27 4.91 -16.36
N GLU A 427 100.26 5.51 -17.02
CA GLU A 427 101.65 5.09 -16.95
C GLU A 427 102.48 6.16 -16.20
N PRO A 428 103.17 5.78 -15.10
CA PRO A 428 103.06 4.49 -14.41
C PRO A 428 101.72 4.29 -13.69
N PRO A 429 101.34 3.04 -13.39
CA PRO A 429 100.13 2.72 -12.63
C PRO A 429 100.24 3.16 -11.16
N GLY A 430 99.12 3.14 -10.44
CA GLY A 430 99.03 3.53 -9.04
C GLY A 430 98.97 5.05 -8.78
N ALA A 431 98.63 5.85 -9.80
CA ALA A 431 98.38 7.28 -9.62
C ALA A 431 97.03 7.50 -8.91
N ALA A 432 96.99 8.37 -7.90
CA ALA A 432 95.77 8.71 -7.18
C ALA A 432 94.84 9.57 -8.03
N ILE A 433 93.60 9.14 -8.17
CA ILE A 433 92.57 9.79 -9.00
C ILE A 433 91.65 10.62 -8.13
N TYR A 434 91.42 11.86 -8.55
CA TYR A 434 90.41 12.76 -8.03
C TYR A 434 89.43 13.11 -9.15
N LEU A 435 88.14 13.03 -8.88
CA LEU A 435 87.07 13.45 -9.79
C LEU A 435 86.23 14.50 -9.06
N ASP A 436 86.05 15.67 -9.67
CA ASP A 436 85.40 16.85 -9.10
C ASP A 436 85.95 17.20 -7.70
N GLY A 437 87.29 17.14 -7.57
CA GLY A 437 88.02 17.38 -6.31
C GLY A 437 87.95 16.26 -5.27
N ARG A 438 87.18 15.19 -5.49
CA ARG A 438 87.03 14.06 -4.54
C ARG A 438 87.87 12.86 -4.97
N LYS A 439 88.68 12.32 -4.07
CA LYS A 439 89.50 11.11 -4.32
C LYS A 439 88.59 9.90 -4.60
N GLN A 440 88.81 9.24 -5.74
CA GLN A 440 88.02 8.08 -6.18
C GLN A 440 88.77 6.74 -6.10
N GLY A 441 90.10 6.76 -6.11
CA GLY A 441 90.91 5.53 -6.11
C GLY A 441 92.33 5.75 -6.62
N ILE A 442 92.91 4.71 -7.22
CA ILE A 442 94.19 4.72 -7.93
C ILE A 442 94.04 4.06 -9.30
N THR A 443 94.90 4.38 -10.27
CA THR A 443 94.90 3.74 -11.60
C THR A 443 95.46 2.31 -11.57
N PRO A 444 94.94 1.38 -12.41
CA PRO A 444 93.73 1.50 -13.25
C PRO A 444 92.44 1.28 -12.44
N ILE A 445 91.36 2.01 -12.78
CA ILE A 445 90.03 1.85 -12.16
C ILE A 445 88.88 2.13 -13.14
N VAL A 446 87.72 1.52 -12.90
CA VAL A 446 86.45 1.88 -13.54
C VAL A 446 85.55 2.58 -12.53
N LEU A 447 85.15 3.81 -12.83
CA LEU A 447 84.23 4.61 -12.05
C LEU A 447 82.82 4.48 -12.66
N TYR A 448 81.92 3.80 -11.95
CA TYR A 448 80.53 3.57 -12.38
C TYR A 448 79.57 4.63 -11.83
N GLY A 449 78.43 4.81 -12.49
CA GLY A 449 77.33 5.64 -11.96
C GLY A 449 77.64 7.15 -11.94
N LEU A 450 78.67 7.60 -12.67
CA LEU A 450 79.00 9.01 -12.78
C LEU A 450 77.86 9.77 -13.46
N PRO A 451 77.46 10.96 -12.98
CA PRO A 451 76.51 11.81 -13.69
C PRO A 451 76.92 12.04 -15.15
N ILE A 452 75.95 12.31 -16.03
CA ILE A 452 76.30 12.86 -17.34
C ILE A 452 76.70 14.33 -17.24
N GLY A 453 77.67 14.74 -18.05
CA GLY A 453 78.21 16.10 -18.02
C GLY A 453 79.73 16.13 -18.15
N LYS A 454 80.29 17.32 -17.94
CA LYS A 454 81.74 17.49 -17.76
C LYS A 454 82.10 17.23 -16.31
N HIS A 455 83.17 16.48 -16.11
CA HIS A 455 83.80 16.24 -14.82
C HIS A 455 85.26 16.66 -14.87
N ASP A 456 85.76 17.22 -13.77
CA ASP A 456 87.16 17.60 -13.64
C ASP A 456 87.95 16.40 -13.10
N LEU A 457 88.82 15.83 -13.94
CA LEU A 457 89.65 14.68 -13.61
C LEU A 457 91.08 15.14 -13.31
N HIS A 458 91.61 14.74 -12.16
CA HIS A 458 92.94 15.09 -11.70
C HIS A 458 93.68 13.85 -11.17
N LEU A 459 94.94 13.66 -11.60
CA LEU A 459 95.79 12.53 -11.23
C LEU A 459 97.08 13.03 -10.58
N THR A 460 97.45 12.42 -9.45
CA THR A 460 98.70 12.71 -8.75
C THR A 460 99.47 11.44 -8.42
N LYS A 461 100.80 11.49 -8.46
CA LYS A 461 101.66 10.38 -8.03
C LYS A 461 102.97 10.93 -7.44
N PRO A 462 103.42 10.49 -6.25
CA PRO A 462 104.68 10.94 -5.68
C PRO A 462 105.87 10.73 -6.62
N GLY A 463 106.67 11.78 -6.84
CA GLY A 463 107.77 11.79 -7.81
C GLY A 463 107.38 12.10 -9.26
N TYR A 464 106.12 12.44 -9.54
CA TYR A 464 105.61 12.76 -10.88
C TYR A 464 104.86 14.10 -10.89
N ASP A 465 104.81 14.71 -12.07
CA ASP A 465 103.97 15.86 -12.37
C ASP A 465 102.50 15.47 -12.29
N GLU A 466 101.69 16.43 -11.85
CA GLU A 466 100.25 16.25 -11.72
C GLU A 466 99.58 16.48 -13.09
N TRP A 467 98.50 15.75 -13.34
CA TRP A 467 97.70 15.92 -14.55
C TRP A 467 96.30 16.39 -14.18
N SER A 468 95.76 17.36 -14.93
CA SER A 468 94.39 17.85 -14.79
C SER A 468 93.75 18.00 -16.16
N GLY A 469 92.47 17.67 -16.27
CA GLY A 469 91.69 17.91 -17.50
C GLY A 469 90.22 17.54 -17.37
N GLN A 470 89.39 18.12 -18.23
CA GLN A 470 87.96 17.82 -18.24
C GLN A 470 87.66 16.55 -19.03
N ILE A 471 86.71 15.74 -18.55
CA ILE A 471 86.19 14.57 -19.25
C ILE A 471 84.67 14.67 -19.40
N GLN A 472 84.17 14.41 -20.61
CA GLN A 472 82.74 14.35 -20.89
C GLN A 472 82.24 12.93 -20.63
N VAL A 473 81.34 12.77 -19.66
CA VAL A 473 80.59 11.54 -19.40
C VAL A 473 79.28 11.59 -20.19
N GLU A 474 78.97 10.49 -20.88
CA GLU A 474 77.80 10.32 -21.74
C GLU A 474 76.91 9.18 -21.21
N HIS A 475 75.58 9.28 -21.41
CA HIS A 475 74.63 8.34 -20.80
C HIS A 475 74.86 6.91 -21.29
N ARG A 476 74.92 5.94 -20.35
CA ARG A 476 75.13 4.50 -20.59
C ARG A 476 76.40 4.14 -21.37
N LYS A 477 77.31 5.08 -21.62
CA LYS A 477 78.61 4.80 -22.25
C LYS A 477 79.69 4.59 -21.20
N ILE A 478 80.67 3.76 -21.53
CA ILE A 478 81.95 3.68 -20.83
C ILE A 478 82.95 4.53 -21.63
N LYS A 479 83.43 5.63 -21.03
CA LYS A 479 84.51 6.44 -21.60
C LYS A 479 85.84 5.88 -21.09
N TRP A 480 86.84 5.73 -21.95
CA TRP A 480 88.20 5.35 -21.53
C TRP A 480 89.13 6.56 -21.62
N LYS A 481 90.00 6.71 -20.62
CA LYS A 481 91.02 7.76 -20.55
C LYS A 481 92.32 7.19 -20.01
N TYR A 482 93.34 7.16 -20.87
CA TYR A 482 94.72 6.82 -20.54
C TYR A 482 95.56 8.11 -20.38
N ILE A 483 96.43 8.18 -19.38
CA ILE A 483 97.21 9.37 -19.01
C ILE A 483 98.67 8.99 -18.73
N TYR A 484 99.63 9.64 -19.38
CA TYR A 484 101.05 9.49 -19.08
C TYR A 484 101.49 10.59 -18.09
N LEU A 485 102.04 10.21 -16.95
CA LEU A 485 102.58 11.14 -15.96
C LEU A 485 104.09 11.30 -16.15
N ARG A 486 104.58 12.54 -16.27
CA ARG A 486 106.02 12.83 -16.39
C ARG A 486 106.68 12.75 -15.02
N LYS A 487 107.89 12.20 -14.94
CA LYS A 487 108.66 12.17 -13.69
C LYS A 487 109.17 13.58 -13.37
N LYS A 488 109.02 14.03 -12.13
CA LYS A 488 109.64 15.27 -11.65
C LYS A 488 111.16 15.13 -11.69
N ILE A 489 111.82 16.16 -12.21
CA ILE A 489 113.29 16.28 -12.32
C ILE A 489 113.84 16.75 -10.97
#